data_AF-A0A925AMH3-F1
#
_entry.id   AF-A0A925AMH3-F1
#
_cell.length_a   1.000
_cell.length_b   1.000
_cell.length_c   1.000
_cell.angle_alpha   90.00
_cell.angle_beta   90.00
_cell.angle_gamma   90.00
#
_symmetry.space_group_name_H-M   'P 1'
#
loop_
_entity.id
_entity.type
_entity.pdbx_description
1 polymer ?
#
loop_
_entity_poly.entity_id
_entity_poly.type
_entity_poly.pdbx_seq_one_letter_code
_entity_poly.pdbx_strand_id
1 'polypeptide(L)'
;ALPFMQSGKVRALGLTSLKRSPLAPDAPTFAEGGFNIDASIWSGLLAPAGTSPAIVQRLNADMTVAGTSLDVRERLATAGSEAATSTTAEFAAILRADLAKYEKVVRAANVRIE
;
A
#
# COMPACT_ATOMS: atom_id res chain seq x y z
N ALA A 1 5.71 -8.16 -10.01
CA ALA A 1 7.16 -8.22 -10.30
C ALA A 1 7.88 -9.33 -9.52
N LEU A 2 7.43 -9.65 -8.31
CA LEU A 2 8.13 -10.57 -7.39
C LEU A 2 8.58 -11.92 -8.03
N PRO A 3 7.75 -12.66 -8.79
CA PRO A 3 8.20 -13.92 -9.41
C PRO A 3 9.37 -13.74 -10.39
N PHE A 4 9.39 -12.64 -11.14
CA PHE A 4 10.47 -12.35 -12.10
C PHE A 4 11.76 -11.90 -11.41
N MET A 5 11.65 -11.27 -10.24
CA MET A 5 12.79 -10.95 -9.39
C MET A 5 13.40 -12.22 -8.81
N GLN A 6 12.57 -13.10 -8.25
CA GLN A 6 13.00 -14.39 -7.70
C GLN A 6 13.60 -15.31 -8.77
N SER A 7 13.09 -15.28 -9.99
CA SER A 7 13.63 -16.05 -11.11
C SER A 7 14.90 -15.43 -11.74
N GLY A 8 15.39 -14.30 -11.23
CA GLY A 8 16.55 -13.58 -11.78
C GLY A 8 16.34 -12.94 -13.16
N LYS A 9 15.11 -12.93 -13.68
CA LYS A 9 14.78 -12.33 -14.98
C LYS A 9 14.73 -10.81 -14.92
N VAL A 10 14.48 -10.27 -13.73
CA VAL A 10 14.47 -8.83 -13.44
C VAL A 10 15.29 -8.59 -12.19
N ARG A 11 16.09 -7.51 -12.20
CA ARG A 11 16.78 -7.01 -11.02
C ARG A 11 16.06 -5.78 -10.50
N ALA A 12 15.60 -5.81 -9.26
CA ALA A 12 15.07 -4.60 -8.60
C ALA A 12 16.22 -3.63 -8.32
N LEU A 13 16.06 -2.37 -8.76
CA LEU A 13 17.03 -1.30 -8.51
C LEU A 13 16.75 -0.54 -7.22
N GLY A 14 15.49 -0.51 -6.80
CA GLY A 14 15.05 0.15 -5.58
C GLY A 14 13.55 -0.04 -5.36
N LEU A 15 13.15 -0.20 -4.12
CA LEU A 15 11.75 -0.12 -3.69
C LEU A 15 11.37 1.34 -3.43
N THR A 16 10.16 1.72 -3.83
CA THR A 16 9.58 3.05 -3.58
C THR A 16 8.93 3.18 -2.20
N SER A 17 9.06 2.15 -1.35
CA SER A 17 8.68 2.18 0.05
C SER A 17 9.85 2.68 0.90
N LEU A 18 9.55 3.32 2.03
CA LEU A 18 10.58 3.81 2.96
C LEU A 18 11.35 2.69 3.67
N LYS A 19 10.77 1.49 3.73
CA LYS A 19 11.35 0.30 4.35
C LYS A 19 11.38 -0.84 3.36
N ARG A 20 12.35 -1.75 3.52
CA ARG A 20 12.42 -2.98 2.72
C ARG A 20 11.18 -3.83 2.96
N SER A 21 10.68 -4.46 1.89
CA SER A 21 9.60 -5.44 2.00
C SER A 21 10.18 -6.79 2.46
N PRO A 22 9.54 -7.49 3.42
CA PRO A 22 9.87 -8.88 3.74
C PRO A 22 9.74 -9.82 2.54
N LEU A 23 8.97 -9.45 1.52
CA LEU A 23 8.83 -10.22 0.28
C LEU A 23 10.04 -10.06 -0.65
N ALA A 24 10.83 -9.00 -0.49
CA ALA A 24 12.02 -8.72 -1.27
C ALA A 24 13.14 -8.11 -0.39
N PRO A 25 13.67 -8.86 0.60
CA PRO A 25 14.59 -8.34 1.61
C PRO A 25 15.95 -7.89 1.03
N ASP A 26 16.34 -8.45 -0.12
CA ASP A 26 17.58 -8.12 -0.80
C ASP A 26 17.47 -6.87 -1.69
N ALA A 27 16.26 -6.40 -1.98
CA ALA A 27 16.05 -5.19 -2.76
C ALA A 27 16.22 -3.95 -1.85
N PRO A 28 17.14 -3.02 -2.18
CA PRO A 28 17.29 -1.79 -1.41
C PRO A 28 16.07 -0.88 -1.57
N THR A 29 15.90 0.10 -0.69
CA THR A 29 14.95 1.19 -0.91
C THR A 29 15.63 2.38 -1.57
N PHE A 30 14.87 3.24 -2.25
CA PHE A 30 15.43 4.52 -2.70
C PHE A 30 15.84 5.42 -1.52
N ALA A 31 15.17 5.30 -0.38
CA ALA A 31 15.50 6.02 0.85
C ALA A 31 16.89 5.66 1.40
N GLU A 32 17.33 4.40 1.30
CA GLU A 32 18.69 3.97 1.66
C GLU A 32 19.76 4.66 0.79
N GLY A 33 19.41 5.05 -0.44
CA GLY A 33 20.26 5.81 -1.35
C GLY A 33 20.17 7.34 -1.18
N GLY A 34 19.46 7.83 -0.15
CA GLY A 34 19.28 9.26 0.11
C GLY A 34 18.13 9.92 -0.64
N PHE A 35 17.33 9.17 -1.40
CA PHE A 35 16.14 9.67 -2.07
C PHE A 35 14.91 9.42 -1.21
N ASN A 36 14.37 10.48 -0.60
CA ASN A 36 13.16 10.38 0.22
C ASN A 36 11.90 10.26 -0.65
N ILE A 37 11.70 9.08 -1.23
CA ILE A 37 10.56 8.74 -2.07
C ILE A 37 9.70 7.73 -1.32
N ASP A 38 8.45 8.09 -1.07
CA ASP A 38 7.40 7.15 -0.64
C ASP A 38 6.24 7.17 -1.63
N ALA A 39 6.26 6.18 -2.52
CA ALA A 39 5.18 5.88 -3.46
C ALA A 39 4.64 4.47 -3.23
N SER A 40 4.55 4.08 -1.95
CA SER A 40 3.89 2.83 -1.56
C SER A 40 2.43 2.83 -2.04
N ILE A 41 2.00 1.74 -2.66
CA ILE A 41 0.62 1.56 -3.12
C ILE A 41 -0.13 0.79 -2.03
N TRP A 42 -1.33 1.26 -1.70
CA TRP A 42 -2.23 0.59 -0.77
C TRP A 42 -3.55 0.22 -1.45
N SER A 43 -4.26 -0.72 -0.84
CA SER A 43 -5.64 -1.07 -1.19
C SER A 43 -6.46 -1.12 0.09
N GLY A 44 -7.71 -0.65 0.02
CA GLY A 44 -8.61 -0.62 1.17
C GLY A 44 -10.06 -0.52 0.75
N LEU A 45 -10.95 -0.54 1.75
CA LEU A 45 -12.40 -0.54 1.54
C LEU A 45 -12.99 0.82 1.90
N LEU A 46 -13.81 1.36 0.99
CA LEU A 46 -14.60 2.57 1.21
C LEU A 46 -16.08 2.22 1.18
N ALA A 47 -16.87 2.92 1.99
CA ALA A 47 -18.33 2.83 1.99
C ALA A 47 -18.94 4.19 1.57
N PRO A 48 -20.19 4.22 1.06
CA PRO A 48 -20.86 5.46 0.71
C PRO A 48 -20.88 6.49 1.86
N ALA A 49 -20.85 7.78 1.50
CA ALA A 49 -21.01 8.84 2.49
C ALA A 49 -22.36 8.69 3.20
N GLY A 50 -22.37 8.85 4.53
CA GLY A 50 -23.56 8.65 5.36
C GLY A 50 -23.82 7.21 5.80
N THR A 51 -22.97 6.23 5.44
CA THR A 51 -23.06 4.87 6.00
C THR A 51 -23.01 4.92 7.53
N SER A 52 -23.93 4.20 8.18
CA SER A 52 -24.04 4.18 9.64
C SER A 52 -22.70 3.80 10.32
N PRO A 53 -22.28 4.49 11.39
CA PRO A 53 -21.06 4.19 12.11
C PRO A 53 -20.97 2.73 12.56
N ALA A 54 -22.10 2.11 12.95
CA ALA A 54 -22.14 0.71 13.36
C ALA A 54 -21.78 -0.25 12.22
N ILE A 55 -22.20 0.06 10.98
CA ILE A 55 -21.86 -0.72 9.79
C ILE A 55 -20.37 -0.55 9.48
N VAL A 56 -19.85 0.67 9.54
CA VAL A 56 -18.42 0.96 9.30
C VAL A 56 -17.55 0.23 10.31
N GLN A 57 -17.91 0.23 11.59
CA GLN A 57 -17.18 -0.48 12.64
C GLN A 57 -17.20 -2.00 12.40
N ARG A 58 -18.35 -2.57 12.04
CA ARG A 58 -18.44 -3.99 11.72
C ARG A 58 -17.56 -4.35 10.53
N LEU A 59 -17.62 -3.59 9.44
CA LEU A 59 -16.76 -3.82 8.27
C LEU A 59 -15.27 -3.73 8.62
N ASN A 60 -14.87 -2.76 9.43
CA ASN A 60 -13.48 -2.64 9.87
C ASN A 60 -13.04 -3.85 10.73
N ALA A 61 -13.91 -4.33 11.62
CA ALA A 61 -13.64 -5.54 12.40
C ALA A 61 -13.48 -6.78 11.51
N ASP A 62 -14.40 -6.99 10.56
CA ASP A 62 -14.35 -8.12 9.63
C ASP A 62 -13.08 -8.07 8.75
N MET A 63 -12.72 -6.89 8.26
CA MET A 63 -11.48 -6.67 7.49
C MET A 63 -10.22 -6.90 8.33
N THR A 64 -10.25 -6.55 9.61
CA THR A 64 -9.13 -6.80 10.53
C THR A 64 -8.94 -8.29 10.74
N VAL A 65 -10.02 -9.04 10.95
CA VAL A 65 -9.97 -10.51 11.07
C VAL A 65 -9.44 -11.14 9.77
N ALA A 66 -9.91 -10.68 8.61
CA ALA A 66 -9.41 -11.16 7.33
C ALA A 66 -7.91 -10.86 7.14
N GLY A 67 -7.46 -9.63 7.44
CA GLY A 67 -6.05 -9.22 7.29
C GLY A 67 -5.08 -9.91 8.26
N THR A 68 -5.58 -10.48 9.36
CA THR A 68 -4.77 -11.27 10.30
C THR A 68 -4.80 -12.77 10.01
N SER A 69 -5.67 -13.24 9.11
CA SER A 69 -5.73 -14.65 8.67
C SER A 69 -4.45 -15.07 7.93
N LEU A 70 -3.93 -16.25 8.26
CA LEU A 70 -2.76 -16.83 7.59
C LEU A 70 -3.00 -17.08 6.09
N ASP A 71 -4.14 -17.67 5.73
CA ASP A 71 -4.49 -17.94 4.32
C ASP A 71 -4.53 -16.65 3.49
N VAL A 72 -5.10 -15.56 4.05
CA VAL A 72 -5.15 -14.26 3.39
C VAL A 72 -3.74 -13.68 3.23
N ARG A 73 -2.92 -13.73 4.29
CA ARG A 73 -1.54 -13.25 4.28
C ARG A 73 -0.69 -13.97 3.23
N GLU A 74 -0.78 -15.29 3.16
CA GLU A 74 -0.02 -16.11 2.21
C GLU A 74 -0.43 -15.85 0.76
N ARG A 75 -1.74 -15.71 0.50
CA ARG A 75 -2.25 -15.37 -0.83
C ARG A 75 -1.80 -13.98 -1.28
N LEU A 76 -1.88 -12.98 -0.39
CA LEU A 76 -1.38 -11.64 -0.69
C LEU A 76 0.13 -11.65 -0.93
N ALA A 77 0.90 -12.35 -0.10
CA ALA A 77 2.36 -12.49 -0.28
C ALA A 77 2.72 -13.10 -1.64
N THR A 78 1.98 -14.12 -2.07
CA THR A 78 2.14 -14.74 -3.40
C THR A 78 1.86 -13.74 -4.53
N ALA A 79 0.90 -12.84 -4.32
CA ALA A 79 0.60 -11.74 -5.25
C ALA A 79 1.57 -10.54 -5.12
N GLY A 80 2.57 -10.61 -4.23
CA GLY A 80 3.53 -9.54 -3.99
C GLY A 80 2.97 -8.37 -3.16
N SER A 81 1.93 -8.62 -2.37
CA SER A 81 1.31 -7.64 -1.47
C SER A 81 1.43 -8.08 -0.02
N GLU A 82 1.55 -7.11 0.88
CA GLU A 82 1.58 -7.37 2.32
C GLU A 82 0.21 -7.06 2.92
N ALA A 83 -0.31 -7.98 3.74
CA ALA A 83 -1.53 -7.72 4.48
C ALA A 83 -1.27 -6.63 5.51
N ALA A 84 -2.04 -5.55 5.44
CA ALA A 84 -2.03 -4.48 6.42
C ALA A 84 -3.43 -4.31 7.02
N THR A 85 -3.48 -3.98 8.31
CA THR A 85 -4.71 -3.59 8.99
C THR A 85 -4.55 -2.19 9.55
N SER A 86 -5.66 -1.47 9.67
CA SER A 86 -5.70 -0.13 10.25
C SER A 86 -7.08 0.15 10.83
N THR A 87 -7.15 1.10 11.74
CA THR A 87 -8.41 1.70 12.15
C THR A 87 -8.98 2.58 11.03
N THR A 88 -10.28 2.85 11.07
CA THR A 88 -10.92 3.78 10.12
C THR A 88 -10.27 5.17 10.14
N ALA A 89 -9.82 5.63 11.32
CA ALA A 89 -9.17 6.94 11.47
C ALA A 89 -7.78 6.98 10.81
N GLU A 90 -6.98 5.95 11.01
CA GLU A 90 -5.65 5.80 10.38
C GLU A 90 -5.78 5.70 8.87
N PHE A 91 -6.70 4.88 8.36
CA PHE A 91 -6.90 4.76 6.91
C PHE A 91 -7.37 6.08 6.29
N ALA A 92 -8.24 6.82 6.97
CA ALA A 92 -8.64 8.15 6.53
C ALA A 92 -7.47 9.14 6.54
N ALA A 93 -6.52 9.00 7.46
CA ALA A 93 -5.31 9.82 7.48
C ALA A 93 -4.38 9.49 6.30
N ILE A 94 -4.19 8.20 5.99
CA ILE A 94 -3.44 7.74 4.79
C ILE A 94 -4.05 8.35 3.53
N LEU A 95 -5.37 8.23 3.36
CA LEU A 95 -6.07 8.74 2.17
C LEU A 95 -5.91 10.26 2.02
N ARG A 96 -6.04 11.03 3.12
CA ARG A 96 -5.83 12.49 3.09
C ARG A 96 -4.38 12.86 2.78
N ALA A 97 -3.41 12.16 3.37
CA ALA A 97 -2.00 12.42 3.14
C ALA A 97 -1.63 12.16 1.67
N ASP A 98 -2.08 11.04 1.11
CA ASP A 98 -1.81 10.70 -0.28
C ASP A 98 -2.54 11.61 -1.27
N LEU A 99 -3.78 11.99 -0.99
CA LEU A 99 -4.49 12.98 -1.82
C LEU A 99 -3.70 14.29 -1.90
N ALA A 100 -3.25 14.82 -0.76
CA ALA A 100 -2.46 16.05 -0.70
C ALA A 100 -1.08 15.89 -1.37
N LYS A 101 -0.45 14.72 -1.25
CA LYS A 101 0.84 14.40 -1.91
C LYS A 101 0.67 14.38 -3.43
N TYR A 102 -0.27 13.59 -3.93
CA TYR A 102 -0.43 13.37 -5.36
C TYR A 102 -1.05 14.56 -6.08
N GLU A 103 -1.86 15.39 -5.43
CA GLU A 103 -2.28 16.68 -6.00
C GLU A 103 -1.07 17.53 -6.40
N LYS A 104 -0.08 17.66 -5.51
CA LYS A 104 1.16 18.41 -5.78
C LYS A 104 1.95 17.80 -6.93
N VAL A 105 2.07 16.48 -6.95
CA VAL A 105 2.78 15.75 -8.02
C VAL A 105 2.11 15.97 -9.38
N VAL A 106 0.79 15.77 -9.47
CA VAL A 106 0.03 15.95 -10.72
C VAL A 106 0.17 17.37 -11.26
N ARG A 107 0.04 18.38 -10.39
CA ARG A 107 0.21 19.79 -10.77
C ARG A 107 1.63 20.09 -11.25
N ALA A 108 2.64 19.65 -10.51
CA ALA A 108 4.05 19.91 -10.85
C ALA A 108 4.47 19.21 -12.15
N ALA A 109 3.98 17.99 -12.39
CA ALA A 109 4.30 17.22 -13.58
C ALA A 109 3.37 17.51 -14.77
N ASN A 110 2.38 18.40 -14.63
CA ASN A 110 1.37 18.72 -15.65
C ASN A 110 0.70 17.46 -16.23
N VAL A 111 0.39 16.48 -15.37
CA VAL A 111 -0.25 15.22 -15.76
C VAL A 111 -1.72 15.47 -16.06
N ARG A 112 -2.20 14.95 -17.18
CA ARG A 112 -3.62 14.98 -17.59
C ARG A 112 -4.10 13.56 -17.88
N ILE A 113 -5.34 13.28 -17.54
CA ILE A 113 -6.03 12.06 -17.95
C ILE A 113 -6.72 12.40 -19.27
N GLU A 114 -6.46 11.61 -20.31
CA GLU A 114 -7.14 11.71 -21.61
C GLU A 114 -8.51 11.04 -21.58
#